data_AF-A0A971RCW8-F1
#
_entry.id   AF-A0A971RCW8-F1
#
_cell.length_a   1.000
_cell.length_b   1.000
_cell.length_c   1.000
_cell.angle_alpha   90.00
_cell.angle_beta   90.00
_cell.angle_gamma   90.00
#
_symmetry.space_group_name_H-M   'P 1'
#
loop_
_entity.id
_entity.type
_entity.pdbx_description
1 polymer ?
#
loop_
_entity_poly.entity_id
_entity_poly.type
_entity_poly.pdbx_seq_one_letter_code
_entity_poly.pdbx_strand_id
1 'polypeptide(L)'
;LLTLEEAVRKMTSLATQRVGIRDRGAIRPGMWADLVVFDKDTVALRGPNPDPERVETFYPVGISHVVVNGEVAMEGHCYTGARAGQVLRKA
;
A
#
# COMPACT_ATOMS: atom_id res chain seq x y z
N LEU A 1 -19.18 12.24 2.33
CA LEU A 1 -17.94 11.60 2.82
C LEU A 1 -18.01 10.10 2.54
N LEU A 2 -16.89 9.45 2.23
CA LEU A 2 -16.81 7.99 2.09
C LEU A 2 -16.50 7.36 3.45
N THR A 3 -16.91 6.12 3.69
CA THR A 3 -16.38 5.34 4.83
C THR A 3 -14.95 4.89 4.52
N LEU A 4 -14.20 4.51 5.55
CA LEU A 4 -12.83 4.01 5.38
C LEU A 4 -12.80 2.75 4.51
N GLU A 5 -13.74 1.83 4.73
CA GLU A 5 -13.86 0.57 4.00
C GLU A 5 -14.13 0.82 2.51
N GLU A 6 -15.00 1.78 2.18
CA GLU A 6 -15.26 2.16 0.78
C GLU A 6 -14.04 2.83 0.14
N ALA A 7 -13.29 3.65 0.88
CA ALA A 7 -12.03 4.22 0.39
C ALA A 7 -11.00 3.11 0.10
N VAL A 8 -10.81 2.17 1.04
CA VAL A 8 -9.92 1.01 0.87
C VAL A 8 -10.37 0.15 -0.32
N ARG A 9 -11.68 -0.14 -0.44
CA ARG A 9 -12.25 -0.93 -1.55
C ARG A 9 -11.94 -0.30 -2.90
N LYS A 10 -12.09 1.02 -3.02
CA LYS A 10 -11.81 1.77 -4.25
C LYS A 10 -10.33 1.69 -4.68
N MET A 11 -9.40 1.62 -3.73
CA MET A 11 -7.96 1.54 -4.00
C MET A 11 -7.43 0.10 -4.13
N THR A 12 -8.22 -0.91 -3.75
CA THR A 12 -7.80 -2.32 -3.71
C THR A 12 -8.67 -3.19 -4.63
N SER A 13 -9.67 -3.88 -4.08
CA SER A 13 -10.48 -4.88 -4.80
C SER A 13 -11.22 -4.31 -6.00
N LEU A 14 -11.76 -3.10 -5.93
CA LEU A 14 -12.43 -2.48 -7.08
C LEU A 14 -11.43 -2.14 -8.18
N ALA A 15 -10.21 -1.72 -7.82
CA ALA A 15 -9.16 -1.41 -8.77
C ALA A 15 -8.67 -2.67 -9.49
N THR A 16 -8.40 -3.76 -8.75
CA THR A 16 -7.95 -5.03 -9.32
C THR A 16 -9.02 -5.68 -10.21
N GLN A 17 -10.29 -5.64 -9.80
CA GLN A 17 -11.42 -6.10 -10.61
C GLN A 17 -11.51 -5.38 -11.97
N ARG A 18 -11.35 -4.05 -11.99
CA ARG A 18 -11.44 -3.25 -13.23
C ARG A 18 -10.39 -3.62 -14.26
N VAL A 19 -9.21 -4.05 -13.83
CA VAL A 19 -8.10 -4.41 -14.72
C VAL A 19 -7.95 -5.92 -14.94
N GLY A 20 -8.82 -6.73 -14.34
CA GLY A 20 -8.86 -8.19 -14.52
C GLY A 20 -7.87 -8.99 -13.66
N ILE A 21 -7.30 -8.39 -12.62
CA ILE A 21 -6.45 -9.09 -11.65
C ILE A 21 -7.35 -9.76 -10.61
N ARG A 22 -7.26 -11.09 -10.48
CA ARG A 22 -8.21 -11.89 -9.68
C ARG A 22 -7.66 -12.41 -8.35
N ASP A 23 -6.35 -12.46 -8.22
CA ASP A 23 -5.61 -13.04 -7.09
C ASP A 23 -5.02 -11.98 -6.14
N ARG A 24 -5.41 -10.71 -6.31
CA ARG A 24 -4.93 -9.55 -5.51
C ARG A 24 -6.06 -8.58 -5.16
N GLY A 25 -5.79 -7.72 -4.18
CA GLY A 25 -6.67 -6.61 -3.78
C GLY A 25 -7.72 -6.96 -2.72
N ALA A 26 -7.68 -8.17 -2.15
CA ALA A 26 -8.47 -8.52 -0.98
C ALA A 26 -7.67 -9.42 -0.03
N ILE A 27 -8.01 -9.42 1.26
CA ILE A 27 -7.35 -10.23 2.29
C ILE A 27 -8.17 -11.52 2.47
N ARG A 28 -7.75 -12.58 1.79
CA ARG A 28 -8.40 -13.90 1.84
C ARG A 28 -7.36 -15.01 1.64
N PRO A 29 -7.58 -16.22 2.19
CA PRO A 29 -6.71 -17.36 1.91
C PRO A 29 -6.55 -17.59 0.40
N GLY A 30 -5.31 -17.85 -0.05
CA GLY A 30 -4.97 -18.09 -1.45
C GLY A 30 -4.72 -16.85 -2.31
N MET A 31 -4.89 -15.64 -1.78
CA MET A 31 -4.50 -14.39 -2.46
C MET A 31 -3.05 -14.03 -2.16
N TRP A 32 -2.42 -13.23 -3.03
CA TRP A 32 -1.09 -12.71 -2.75
C TRP A 32 -1.09 -11.80 -1.52
N ALA A 33 -0.03 -11.89 -0.72
CA ALA A 33 0.16 -11.08 0.48
C ALA A 33 0.67 -9.67 0.13
N ASP A 34 -0.16 -8.89 -0.56
CA ASP A 34 0.03 -7.46 -0.76
C ASP A 34 -0.77 -6.70 0.32
N LEU A 35 -0.06 -6.22 1.35
CA LEU A 35 -0.69 -5.67 2.55
C LEU A 35 -0.10 -4.30 2.91
N VAL A 36 -0.93 -3.45 3.49
CA VAL A 36 -0.50 -2.18 4.09
C VAL A 36 -1.06 -2.13 5.51
N VAL A 37 -0.19 -1.88 6.48
CA VAL A 37 -0.58 -1.67 7.88
C VAL A 37 -0.46 -0.18 8.18
N PHE A 38 -1.59 0.46 8.44
CA PHE A 38 -1.66 1.89 8.71
C PHE A 38 -2.58 2.19 9.90
N ASP A 39 -2.31 3.31 10.56
CA ASP A 39 -3.17 3.87 11.59
C ASP A 39 -4.21 4.79 10.95
N LYS A 40 -5.49 4.42 11.10
CA LYS A 40 -6.62 5.14 10.50
C LYS A 40 -6.75 6.59 10.99
N ASP A 41 -6.25 6.90 12.18
CA ASP A 41 -6.42 8.21 12.81
C ASP A 41 -5.27 9.16 12.47
N THR A 42 -4.12 8.64 12.02
CA THR A 42 -2.92 9.43 11.72
C THR A 42 -2.47 9.37 10.26
N VAL A 43 -3.04 8.48 9.43
CA VAL A 43 -2.65 8.35 8.02
C VAL A 43 -2.91 9.64 7.23
N ALA A 44 -1.84 10.24 6.69
CA ALA A 44 -1.93 11.49 5.94
C ALA A 44 -0.71 11.70 5.03
N LEU A 45 -0.91 12.49 3.98
CA LEU A 45 0.19 13.07 3.21
C LEU A 45 0.85 14.19 4.03
N ARG A 46 2.18 14.25 3.99
CA ARG A 46 2.90 15.46 4.40
C ARG A 46 2.70 16.54 3.33
N GLY A 47 2.74 17.81 3.73
CA GLY A 47 2.41 18.95 2.87
C GLY A 47 3.20 19.01 1.56
N PRO A 48 2.83 19.91 0.62
CA PRO A 48 3.31 19.90 -0.76
C PRO A 48 4.82 20.14 -0.94
N ASN A 49 5.52 20.64 0.08
CA ASN A 49 6.94 20.99 0.04
C ASN A 49 7.72 20.12 1.06
N PRO A 50 8.16 18.90 0.67
CA PRO A 50 9.06 18.12 1.51
C PRO A 50 10.41 18.83 1.64
N ASP A 51 11.03 18.68 2.80
CA ASP A 51 12.35 19.22 3.11
C ASP A 51 13.42 18.24 2.60
N PRO A 52 14.28 18.65 1.63
CA PRO A 52 15.33 17.80 1.10
C PRO A 52 16.33 17.30 2.15
N GLU A 53 16.51 18.04 3.26
CA GLU A 53 17.41 17.66 4.34
C GLU A 53 16.79 16.62 5.29
N ARG A 54 15.46 16.43 5.22
CA ARG A 54 14.69 15.51 6.07
C ARG A 54 13.93 14.52 5.23
N VAL A 55 14.58 13.42 4.88
CA VAL A 55 14.07 12.37 3.99
C VAL A 55 12.71 11.82 4.44
N GLU A 56 12.43 11.76 5.75
CA GLU A 56 11.13 11.37 6.31
C GLU A 56 9.95 12.26 5.85
N THR A 57 10.23 13.49 5.42
CA THR A 57 9.20 14.43 4.95
C THR A 57 8.65 14.06 3.58
N PHE A 58 9.35 13.22 2.81
CA PHE A 58 8.89 12.68 1.54
C PHE A 58 7.89 11.53 1.70
N TYR A 59 7.78 10.96 2.90
CA TYR A 59 6.90 9.81 3.17
C TYR A 59 5.62 10.24 3.89
N PRO A 60 4.48 9.60 3.59
CA PRO A 60 3.25 9.81 4.35
C PRO A 60 3.43 9.39 5.82
N VAL A 61 2.63 9.97 6.71
CA VAL A 61 2.55 9.56 8.11
C VAL A 61 1.50 8.45 8.29
N GLY A 62 1.61 7.71 9.39
CA GLY A 62 0.61 6.69 9.77
C GLY A 62 0.73 5.36 9.04
N ILE A 63 1.70 5.15 8.14
CA ILE A 63 1.97 3.84 7.52
C ILE A 63 3.14 3.17 8.24
N SER A 64 2.90 1.99 8.81
CA SER A 64 3.93 1.23 9.53
C SER A 64 4.60 0.19 8.67
N HIS A 65 3.86 -0.51 7.80
CA HIS A 65 4.41 -1.58 6.96
C HIS A 65 3.75 -1.58 5.58
N VAL A 66 4.56 -1.89 4.57
CA VAL A 66 4.10 -2.27 3.24
C VAL A 66 4.70 -3.62 2.90
N VAL A 67 3.85 -4.58 2.58
CA VAL A 67 4.22 -5.95 2.22
C VAL A 67 3.83 -6.17 0.76
N VAL A 68 4.76 -6.72 -0.03
CA VAL A 68 4.53 -7.08 -1.43
C VAL A 68 4.86 -8.56 -1.59
N ASN A 69 3.91 -9.34 -2.09
CA ASN A 69 4.10 -10.79 -2.28
C ASN A 69 4.62 -11.53 -1.03
N GLY A 70 4.28 -11.07 0.17
CA GLY A 70 4.69 -11.67 1.44
C GLY A 70 6.01 -11.17 2.02
N GLU A 71 6.73 -10.30 1.32
CA GLU A 71 7.97 -9.69 1.82
C GLU A 71 7.75 -8.24 2.25
N VAL A 72 8.31 -7.84 3.39
CA VAL A 72 8.26 -6.46 3.87
C VAL A 72 9.11 -5.58 2.95
N ALA A 73 8.46 -4.72 2.18
CA ALA A 73 9.11 -3.76 1.28
C ALA A 73 9.42 -2.43 1.98
N MET A 74 8.57 -2.02 2.92
CA MET A 74 8.76 -0.81 3.73
C MET A 74 8.46 -1.12 5.20
N GLU A 75 9.30 -0.60 6.09
CA GLU A 75 9.07 -0.53 7.53
C GLU A 75 9.20 0.93 7.97
N GLY A 76 8.07 1.55 8.32
CA GLY A 76 7.96 2.99 8.54
C GLY A 76 8.41 3.80 7.32
N HIS A 77 9.44 4.62 7.51
CA HIS A 77 10.05 5.44 6.44
C HIS A 77 11.27 4.77 5.78
N CYS A 78 11.53 3.51 6.10
CA CYS A 78 12.70 2.77 5.61
C CYS A 78 12.30 1.78 4.51
N TYR A 79 12.88 1.95 3.32
CA TYR A 79 12.83 0.93 2.27
C TYR A 79 13.78 -0.21 2.64
N THR A 80 13.27 -1.45 2.65
CA THR A 80 14.05 -2.63 3.10
C THR A 80 15.01 -3.17 2.05
N GLY A 81 14.89 -2.71 0.79
CA GLY A 81 15.62 -3.28 -0.34
C GLY A 81 14.91 -4.48 -0.99
N ALA A 82 13.79 -4.95 -0.44
CA ALA A 82 13.04 -6.06 -1.03
C ALA A 82 12.52 -5.70 -2.43
N ARG A 83 12.69 -6.63 -3.37
CA ARG A 83 12.24 -6.52 -4.77
C ARG A 83 11.26 -7.62 -5.12
N ALA A 84 10.29 -7.83 -4.23
CA ALA A 84 9.31 -8.91 -4.36
C ALA A 84 8.28 -8.69 -5.47
N GLY A 85 8.27 -7.55 -6.15
CA GLY A 85 7.31 -7.23 -7.20
C GLY A 85 7.38 -8.18 -8.40
N GLN A 86 6.22 -8.42 -9.02
CA GLN A 86 6.11 -9.28 -10.21
C GLN A 86 5.37 -8.55 -11.34
N VAL A 87 5.76 -8.84 -12.59
CA VAL A 87 5.04 -8.35 -13.76
C VAL A 87 3.69 -9.06 -13.85
N LEU A 88 2.61 -8.30 -13.63
CA LEU A 88 1.26 -8.82 -13.76
C LEU A 88 0.86 -8.90 -15.23
N ARG A 89 0.41 -10.08 -15.65
CA ARG A 89 -0.09 -10.32 -17.00
C ARG A 89 -1.59 -10.61 -16.90
N LYS A 90 -2.35 -10.15 -17.90
CA LYS A 90 -3.75 -10.58 -18.01
C LYS A 90 -3.76 -12.09 -18.27
N ALA A 91 -4.62 -12.79 -17.53
CA ALA A 91 -5.00 -14.16 -17.88
C ALA A 91 -5.91 -14.15 -19.11
#